data_AF-A0A520TSQ6-F1
#
_entry.id   AF-A0A520TSQ6-F1
#
_cell.length_a   1.000
_cell.length_b   1.000
_cell.length_c   1.000
_cell.angle_alpha   90.00
_cell.angle_beta   90.00
_cell.angle_gamma   90.00
#
_symmetry.space_group_name_H-M   'P 1'
#
loop_
_entity.id
_entity.type
_entity.pdbx_description
1 polymer ?
#
loop_
_entity_poly.entity_id
_entity_poly.type
_entity_poly.pdbx_seq_one_letter_code
_entity_poly.pdbx_strand_id
1 'polypeptide(L)'
;MKAKINALLIKAIDLLYKDNDFSIEIVKTKSEMHGDWSSNIAMIVAKKKGENPKELAQKIIKLITNEDWLEKVEIAGPGFLNFFLTKQGNLNYLKNLLRDKKSYFPFEESNKKKYFN
;
A
#
# COMPACT_ATOMS: atom_id res chain seq x y z
N MET A 1 3.76 -0.83 -7.61
CA MET A 1 2.79 0.12 -7.03
C MET A 1 3.00 0.30 -5.52
N LYS A 2 3.06 -0.79 -4.74
CA LYS A 2 3.40 -0.77 -3.30
C LYS A 2 4.53 0.21 -2.93
N ALA A 3 5.66 0.17 -3.64
CA ALA A 3 6.79 1.07 -3.39
C ALA A 3 6.45 2.57 -3.55
N LYS A 4 5.58 2.94 -4.51
CA LYS A 4 5.15 4.33 -4.70
C LYS A 4 4.29 4.81 -3.53
N ILE A 5 3.32 3.99 -3.11
CA ILE A 5 2.48 4.27 -1.94
C ILE A 5 3.34 4.38 -0.69
N ASN A 6 4.31 3.48 -0.51
CA ASN A 6 5.24 3.53 0.61
C ASN A 6 6.04 4.84 0.66
N ALA A 7 6.56 5.28 -0.50
CA ALA A 7 7.31 6.54 -0.58
C ALA A 7 6.45 7.75 -0.21
N LEU A 8 5.17 7.79 -0.66
CA LEU A 8 4.23 8.85 -0.26
C LEU A 8 4.01 8.87 1.27
N LEU A 9 3.79 7.69 1.86
CA LEU A 9 3.55 7.56 3.29
C LEU A 9 4.78 7.96 4.12
N ILE A 10 5.98 7.50 3.75
CA ILE A 10 7.22 7.90 4.40
C ILE A 10 7.39 9.42 4.36
N LYS A 11 7.19 10.03 3.18
CA LYS A 11 7.32 11.48 3.01
C LYS A 11 6.32 12.23 3.90
N ALA A 12 5.07 11.81 3.94
CA ALA A 12 4.05 12.45 4.77
C ALA A 12 4.37 12.35 6.27
N ILE A 13 4.86 11.20 6.73
CA ILE A 13 5.20 10.99 8.15
C ILE A 13 6.47 11.76 8.53
N ASP A 14 7.48 11.79 7.66
CA ASP A 14 8.69 12.60 7.87
C ASP A 14 8.37 14.09 7.99
N LEU A 15 7.43 14.60 7.18
CA LEU A 15 6.96 15.98 7.27
C LEU A 15 6.25 16.29 8.61
N LEU A 16 5.54 15.32 9.19
CA LEU A 16 4.81 15.49 10.46
C LEU A 16 5.71 15.39 11.68
N TYR A 17 6.66 14.44 11.69
CA TYR A 17 7.35 14.04 12.91
C TYR A 17 8.86 13.99 12.81
N LYS A 18 9.45 14.21 11.63
CA LYS A 18 10.89 14.01 11.36
C LYS A 18 11.38 12.63 11.83
N ASP A 19 10.49 11.64 11.70
CA ASP A 19 10.66 10.27 12.14
C ASP A 19 10.06 9.39 11.03
N ASN A 20 10.87 8.52 10.45
CA ASN A 20 10.45 7.59 9.39
C ASN A 20 10.66 6.13 9.80
N ASP A 21 10.97 5.87 11.08
CA ASP A 21 11.18 4.53 11.62
C ASP A 21 9.84 3.89 11.99
N PHE A 22 9.08 3.58 10.94
CA PHE A 22 7.80 2.90 11.02
C PHE A 22 7.73 1.77 10.01
N SER A 23 7.30 0.59 10.48
CA SER A 23 6.96 -0.50 9.58
C SER A 23 5.64 -0.20 8.89
N ILE A 24 5.70 0.09 7.59
CA ILE A 24 4.53 0.42 6.77
C ILE A 24 4.03 -0.87 6.11
N GLU A 25 2.88 -1.35 6.56
CA GLU A 25 2.18 -2.44 5.90
C GLU A 25 1.25 -1.88 4.82
N ILE A 26 1.41 -2.40 3.60
CA ILE A 26 0.56 -2.08 2.43
C ILE A 26 0.15 -3.39 1.78
N VAL A 27 -1.15 -3.59 1.67
CA VAL A 27 -1.77 -4.81 1.12
C VAL A 27 -2.64 -4.48 -0.09
N LYS A 28 -2.66 -5.39 -1.08
CA LYS A 28 -3.63 -5.32 -2.19
C LYS A 28 -4.99 -5.73 -1.62
N THR A 29 -6.02 -4.94 -1.91
CA THR A 29 -7.39 -5.20 -1.45
C THR A 29 -8.07 -6.26 -2.32
N LYS A 30 -9.03 -6.98 -1.75
CA LYS A 30 -9.88 -7.94 -2.47
C LYS A 30 -11.25 -7.36 -2.85
N SER A 31 -11.63 -6.22 -2.26
CA SER A 31 -12.91 -5.55 -2.48
C SER A 31 -12.67 -4.17 -3.08
N GLU A 32 -13.41 -3.86 -4.14
CA GLU A 32 -13.37 -2.55 -4.80
C GLU A 32 -13.80 -1.41 -3.86
N MET A 33 -14.63 -1.71 -2.85
CA MET A 33 -15.05 -0.74 -1.83
C MET A 33 -13.89 -0.26 -0.94
N HIS A 34 -12.76 -0.97 -0.92
CA HIS A 34 -11.58 -0.58 -0.16
C HIS A 34 -10.47 0.00 -1.05
N GLY A 35 -10.81 0.34 -2.29
CA GLY A 35 -9.86 0.80 -3.29
C GLY A 35 -9.00 -0.34 -3.79
N ASP A 36 -7.80 0.00 -4.25
CA ASP A 36 -6.82 -0.92 -4.82
C ASP A 36 -5.80 -1.43 -3.80
N TRP A 37 -5.45 -0.59 -2.83
CA TRP A 37 -4.45 -0.86 -1.82
C TRP A 37 -4.90 -0.26 -0.49
N SER A 38 -4.53 -0.89 0.62
CA SER A 38 -4.83 -0.39 1.95
C SER A 38 -3.58 -0.40 2.84
N SER A 39 -3.53 0.54 3.79
CA SER A 39 -2.49 0.63 4.81
C SER A 39 -3.07 0.98 6.19
N ASN A 40 -2.53 0.34 7.23
CA ASN A 40 -2.86 0.59 8.64
C ASN A 40 -1.94 1.63 9.31
N ILE A 41 -1.09 2.32 8.53
CA ILE A 41 0.00 3.13 9.06
C ILE A 41 -0.45 4.22 10.04
N ALA A 42 -1.61 4.84 9.81
CA ALA A 42 -2.11 5.88 10.70
C ALA A 42 -2.37 5.34 12.12
N MET A 43 -2.81 4.10 12.25
CA MET A 43 -3.00 3.46 13.56
C MET A 43 -1.66 3.19 14.26
N ILE A 44 -0.66 2.72 13.51
CA ILE A 44 0.68 2.42 14.05
C ILE A 44 1.34 3.70 14.56
N VAL A 45 1.36 4.75 13.73
CA VAL A 45 1.98 6.02 14.08
C VAL A 45 1.22 6.69 15.23
N ALA A 46 -0.12 6.71 15.18
CA ALA A 46 -0.94 7.31 16.23
C ALA A 46 -0.71 6.64 17.59
N LYS A 47 -0.58 5.30 17.62
CA LYS A 47 -0.25 4.58 18.86
C LYS A 47 1.12 5.01 19.42
N LYS A 48 2.15 5.17 18.57
CA LYS A 48 3.50 5.60 19.00
C LYS A 48 3.52 7.06 19.47
N LYS A 49 2.71 7.93 18.87
CA LYS A 49 2.66 9.37 19.17
C LYS A 49 1.59 9.76 20.21
N GLY A 50 0.72 8.83 20.61
CA GLY A 50 -0.38 9.11 21.54
C GLY A 50 -1.50 9.96 20.94
N GLU A 51 -1.74 9.84 19.63
CA GLU A 51 -2.74 10.63 18.89
C GLU A 51 -3.98 9.81 18.52
N ASN A 52 -5.04 10.49 18.05
CA ASN A 52 -6.19 9.82 17.46
C ASN A 52 -5.85 9.29 16.05
N PRO A 53 -6.02 7.99 15.76
CA PRO A 53 -5.69 7.42 14.45
C PRO A 53 -6.44 8.05 13.26
N LYS A 54 -7.71 8.44 13.44
CA LYS A 54 -8.52 9.01 12.37
C LYS A 54 -8.10 10.44 12.06
N GLU A 55 -7.77 11.23 13.08
CA GLU A 55 -7.21 12.57 12.90
C GLU A 55 -5.84 12.50 12.23
N LEU A 56 -4.99 11.55 12.65
CA LEU A 56 -3.70 11.35 12.01
C LEU A 56 -3.84 10.92 10.55
N ALA A 57 -4.78 10.03 10.23
CA ALA A 57 -5.09 9.66 8.85
C ALA A 57 -5.45 10.88 8.00
N GLN A 58 -6.24 11.83 8.53
CA GLN A 58 -6.55 13.09 7.84
C GLN A 58 -5.31 13.97 7.64
N LYS A 59 -4.43 14.10 8.66
CA LYS A 59 -3.16 14.83 8.54
C LYS A 59 -2.27 14.24 7.44
N ILE A 60 -2.17 12.91 7.39
CA ILE A 60 -1.39 12.20 6.37
C ILE A 60 -1.96 12.49 4.97
N ILE A 61 -3.27 12.33 4.77
CA ILE A 61 -3.91 12.57 3.45
C ILE A 61 -3.68 14.01 2.98
N LYS A 62 -3.75 15.00 3.87
CA LYS A 62 -3.49 16.41 3.52
C LYS A 62 -2.07 16.67 3.01
N LEU A 63 -1.11 15.80 3.35
CA LEU A 63 0.29 15.91 2.93
C LEU A 63 0.62 15.05 1.70
N ILE A 64 -0.31 14.19 1.27
CA ILE A 64 -0.12 13.41 0.04
C ILE A 64 -0.23 14.38 -1.15
N THR A 65 0.83 14.44 -1.94
CA THR A 65 0.85 15.22 -3.19
C THR A 65 -0.02 14.54 -4.25
N ASN A 66 -0.59 15.34 -5.15
CA ASN A 66 -1.30 14.82 -6.31
C ASN A 66 -0.33 14.03 -7.20
N GLU A 67 -0.78 12.86 -7.65
CA GLU A 67 -0.02 11.93 -8.47
C GLU A 67 -0.92 11.42 -9.59
N ASP A 68 -0.43 11.38 -10.83
CA ASP A 68 -1.23 10.98 -12.01
C ASP A 68 -1.81 9.55 -11.92
N TRP A 69 -1.23 8.72 -11.05
CA TRP A 69 -1.63 7.33 -10.83
C TRP A 69 -2.61 7.15 -9.67
N LEU A 70 -2.83 8.18 -8.84
CA LEU A 70 -3.66 8.15 -7.64
C LEU A 70 -4.92 8.97 -7.85
N GLU A 71 -6.08 8.34 -7.77
CA GLU A 71 -7.38 9.02 -7.91
C GLU A 71 -7.79 9.68 -6.60
N LYS A 72 -7.75 8.92 -5.50
CA LYS A 72 -8.10 9.41 -4.16
C LYS A 72 -7.55 8.50 -3.07
N VAL A 73 -7.55 9.02 -1.85
CA VAL A 73 -7.31 8.26 -0.62
C VAL A 73 -8.49 8.47 0.31
N GLU A 74 -9.08 7.39 0.81
CA GLU A 74 -10.21 7.43 1.74
C GLU A 74 -9.81 6.83 3.09
N ILE A 75 -10.44 7.33 4.16
CA ILE A 75 -10.25 6.81 5.51
C ILE A 75 -11.38 5.83 5.81
N ALA A 76 -11.04 4.60 6.18
CA ALA A 76 -12.01 3.59 6.60
C ALA A 76 -11.82 3.19 8.07
N GLY A 77 -12.95 2.92 8.73
CA GLY A 77 -13.01 2.40 10.10
C GLY A 77 -12.12 3.20 11.09
N PRO A 78 -11.24 2.52 11.84
CA PRO A 78 -10.41 3.15 12.87
C PRO A 78 -9.21 3.94 12.33
N GLY A 79 -9.06 4.14 11.02
CA GLY A 79 -7.92 4.87 10.43
C GLY A 79 -7.15 4.11 9.35
N PHE A 80 -7.79 3.17 8.66
CA PHE A 80 -7.20 2.59 7.45
C PHE A 80 -7.17 3.63 6.33
N LEU A 81 -6.07 3.68 5.59
CA LEU A 81 -5.91 4.50 4.39
C LEU A 81 -6.11 3.61 3.17
N ASN A 82 -7.22 3.81 2.46
CA ASN A 82 -7.58 3.09 1.23
C ASN A 82 -7.24 3.93 0.00
N PHE A 83 -6.37 3.42 -0.86
CA PHE A 83 -5.86 4.10 -2.04
C PHE A 83 -6.59 3.61 -3.29
N PHE A 84 -7.16 4.53 -4.04
CA PHE A 84 -7.84 4.25 -5.31
C PHE A 84 -6.94 4.74 -6.45
N LEU A 85 -6.56 3.85 -7.35
CA LEU A 85 -5.67 4.21 -8.46
C LEU A 85 -6.50 4.71 -9.64
N THR A 86 -5.96 5.66 -10.40
CA THR A 86 -6.58 6.02 -11.67
C THR A 86 -6.57 4.82 -12.62
N LYS A 87 -7.49 4.79 -13.59
CA LYS A 87 -7.52 3.74 -14.63
C LYS A 87 -6.15 3.57 -15.30
N GLN A 88 -5.47 4.69 -15.60
CA GLN A 88 -4.13 4.67 -16.18
C GLN A 88 -3.07 4.14 -15.19
N GLY A 89 -3.15 4.53 -13.92
CA GLY A 89 -2.30 4.00 -12.85
C GLY A 89 -2.41 2.48 -12.71
N ASN A 90 -3.65 1.96 -12.76
CA ASN A 90 -3.94 0.53 -12.73
C ASN A 90 -3.41 -0.21 -13.97
N LEU A 91 -3.65 0.32 -15.17
CA LEU A 91 -3.12 -0.27 -16.42
C LEU A 91 -1.59 -0.32 -16.41
N ASN A 92 -0.92 0.74 -15.95
CA ASN A 92 0.54 0.79 -15.85
C ASN A 92 1.06 -0.22 -14.82
N TYR A 93 0.36 -0.37 -13.67
CA TYR A 93 0.69 -1.40 -12.70
C TYR A 93 0.59 -2.80 -13.30
N LEU A 94 -0.51 -3.12 -13.99
CA LEU A 94 -0.73 -4.41 -14.64
C LEU A 94 0.32 -4.70 -15.72
N LYS A 95 0.64 -3.72 -16.58
CA LYS A 95 1.70 -3.85 -17.60
C LYS A 95 3.06 -4.19 -16.97
N ASN A 96 3.39 -3.55 -15.85
CA ASN A 96 4.65 -3.83 -15.16
C ASN A 96 4.65 -5.22 -14.51
N LEU A 97 3.52 -5.65 -13.95
CA LEU A 97 3.37 -7.00 -13.40
C LEU A 97 3.50 -8.07 -14.49
N LEU A 98 2.89 -7.86 -15.67
CA LEU A 98 2.94 -8.77 -16.83
C LEU A 98 4.32 -8.91 -17.46
N ARG A 99 5.17 -7.88 -17.34
CA ARG A 99 6.55 -7.94 -17.85
C ARG A 99 7.43 -8.86 -17.02
N ASP A 100 7.09 -9.10 -15.76
CA ASP A 100 7.80 -10.01 -14.88
C ASP A 100 7.20 -11.43 -14.98
N LYS A 101 7.68 -12.21 -15.96
CA LYS A 101 7.19 -13.57 -16.24
C LYS A 101 7.24 -14.50 -15.01
N LYS A 102 8.18 -14.27 -14.07
CA LYS A 102 8.29 -15.08 -12.84
C LYS A 102 7.13 -14.83 -11.87
N SER A 103 6.51 -13.65 -11.91
CA SER A 103 5.38 -13.32 -11.02
C SER A 103 4.05 -13.97 -11.45
N TYR A 104 3.94 -14.44 -12.70
CA TYR A 104 2.73 -15.06 -13.25
C TYR A 104 2.64 -16.57 -13.00
N PHE A 105 3.78 -17.23 -12.91
CA PHE A 105 3.87 -18.65 -12.63
C PHE A 105 4.74 -18.85 -11.37
N PRO A 106 4.18 -18.70 -10.16
CA PRO A 106 4.87 -19.05 -8.92
C PRO A 106 5.08 -20.57 -8.76
N PHE A 107 4.77 -21.36 -9.80
CA PHE A 107 5.04 -22.78 -9.84
C PHE A 107 6.53 -22.99 -10.15
N GLU A 108 7.32 -23.24 -9.11
CA GLU A 108 8.56 -24.00 -9.29
C GLU A 108 8.18 -25.49 -9.25
N GLU A 109 8.58 -26.23 -10.28
CA GLU A 109 8.39 -27.68 -10.34
C GLU A 109 9.07 -28.28 -9.11
N SER A 110 8.29 -28.76 -8.13
CA SER A 110 8.83 -29.45 -6.99
C SER A 110 9.52 -30.71 -7.50
N ASN A 111 10.84 -30.78 -7.30
CA ASN A 111 11.68 -31.91 -7.69
C ASN A 111 10.93 -33.23 -7.49
N LYS A 112 10.65 -33.93 -8.60
CA LYS A 112 10.08 -35.28 -8.59
C LYS A 112 10.93 -36.14 -7.66
N LYS A 113 10.46 -36.35 -6.43
CA LYS A 113 10.97 -37.45 -5.61
C LYS A 113 10.66 -38.72 -6.39
N LYS A 114 11.71 -39.30 -6.99
CA LYS A 114 11.71 -40.65 -7.57
C LYS A 114 11.29 -41.62 -6.46
N TYR A 115 10.00 -41.91 -6.37
CA TYR A 115 9.52 -43.10 -5.70
C TYR A 115 9.80 -44.27 -6.64
N PHE A 116 11.03 -44.78 -6.59
CA PHE A 116 11.29 -46.16 -6.97
C PHE A 116 10.88 -47.03 -5.78
N ASN A 117 9.92 -47.93 -6.00
CA ASN A 117 9.82 -49.24 -5.37
C ASN A 117 9.11 -50.15 -6.38
#